data_AF-A0A2X1PL19-F1
#
_entry.id   AF-A0A2X1PL19-F1
#
_cell.length_a   1.000
_cell.length_b   1.000
_cell.length_c   1.000
_cell.angle_alpha   90.00
_cell.angle_beta   90.00
_cell.angle_gamma   90.00
#
_symmetry.space_group_name_H-M   'P 1'
#
loop_
_entity.id
_entity.type
_entity.pdbx_description
1 polymer ?
#
loop_
_entity_poly.entity_id
_entity_poly.type
_entity_poly.pdbx_seq_one_letter_code
_entity_poly.pdbx_strand_id
1 'polypeptide(L)' 'MNHLIIFAHPNSVRSFGRAIANRIEQISQENGVNVFFRDLYEMNFQSNFIS' A
#
# COMPACT_ATOMS: atom_id res chain seq x y z
N MET A 1 -10.98 13.78 4.20
CA MET A 1 -11.28 12.52 3.47
C MET A 1 -10.28 11.46 3.90
N ASN A 2 -10.59 10.17 3.72
CA ASN A 2 -9.71 9.07 4.12
C ASN A 2 -9.35 8.22 2.88
N HIS A 3 -8.07 7.93 2.68
CA HIS A 3 -7.59 7.00 1.65
C HIS A 3 -7.15 5.67 2.28
N LEU A 4 -7.51 4.56 1.64
CA LEU A 4 -6.96 3.24 1.92
C LEU A 4 -6.12 2.81 0.71
N ILE A 5 -4.83 2.57 0.92
CA ILE A 5 -3.92 2.06 -0.10
C ILE A 5 -3.62 0.61 0.24
N ILE A 6 -4.01 -0.31 -0.64
CA ILE A 6 -3.69 -1.74 -0.54
C ILE A 6 -2.54 -2.02 -1.51
N PHE A 7 -1.41 -2.45 -0.98
CA PHE A 7 -0.23 -2.79 -1.76
C PHE A 7 0.00 -4.30 -1.72
N ALA A 8 0.08 -4.92 -2.90
CA ALA A 8 0.13 -6.38 -3.05
C ALA A 8 1.27 -6.78 -4.01
N HIS A 9 2.52 -6.55 -3.60
CA HIS A 9 3.68 -7.00 -4.36
C HIS A 9 4.76 -7.54 -3.42
N PRO A 10 5.38 -8.71 -3.73
CA PRO A 10 6.30 -9.40 -2.81
C PRO A 10 7.60 -8.62 -2.53
N ASN A 11 7.99 -7.75 -3.46
CA ASN A 11 9.08 -6.80 -3.23
C ASN A 11 8.51 -5.46 -2.74
N SER A 12 8.42 -5.35 -1.41
CA SER A 12 7.87 -4.20 -0.70
C SER A 12 8.77 -2.97 -0.66
N VAL A 13 10.04 -3.07 -1.07
CA VAL A 13 10.99 -1.95 -0.94
C VAL A 13 11.47 -1.40 -2.29
N ARG A 14 11.69 -2.27 -3.29
CA ARG A 14 12.33 -1.92 -4.57
C ARG A 14 11.52 -2.37 -5.78
N SER A 15 10.23 -2.07 -5.80
CA SER A 15 9.37 -2.26 -6.96
C SER A 15 8.83 -0.93 -7.48
N PHE A 16 8.58 -0.85 -8.79
CA PHE A 16 7.94 0.31 -9.42
C PHE A 16 6.56 0.59 -8.80
N GLY A 17 5.80 -0.48 -8.50
CA GLY A 17 4.52 -0.37 -7.79
C GLY A 17 4.67 0.28 -6.41
N ARG A 18 5.72 -0.07 -5.64
CA ARG A 18 5.96 0.59 -4.34
C ARG A 18 6.27 2.07 -4.51
N ALA A 19 7.06 2.43 -5.53
CA ALA A 19 7.37 3.84 -5.80
C ALA A 19 6.10 4.66 -6.12
N ILE A 20 5.17 4.09 -6.90
CA ILE A 20 3.86 4.71 -7.15
C ILE A 20 3.06 4.86 -5.85
N ALA A 21 2.94 3.77 -5.07
CA ALA A 21 2.17 3.76 -3.84
C ALA A 21 2.67 4.79 -2.82
N ASN A 22 4.00 4.88 -2.65
CA ASN A 22 4.65 5.90 -1.82
C ASN A 22 4.33 7.32 -2.31
N ARG A 23 4.37 7.57 -3.63
CA ARG A 23 4.08 8.90 -4.18
C ARG A 23 2.63 9.31 -3.94
N ILE A 24 1.68 8.36 -4.05
CA ILE A 24 0.26 8.60 -3.79
C ILE A 24 0.03 8.88 -2.29
N GLU A 25 0.64 8.09 -1.40
CA GLU A 25 0.58 8.32 0.04
C GLU A 25 1.09 9.73 0.40
N GLN A 26 2.27 10.10 -0.11
CA GLN A 26 2.88 11.40 0.13
C GLN A 26 1.94 12.54 -0.31
N ILE A 27 1.49 12.56 -1.57
CA ILE A 27 0.62 13.63 -2.08
C ILE A 27 -0.70 13.67 -1.31
N SER A 28 -1.26 12.52 -0.94
CA SER A 28 -2.50 12.48 -0.16
C SER A 28 -2.34 13.17 1.20
N GLN A 29 -1.26 12.86 1.91
CA GLN A 29 -0.94 13.48 3.20
C GLN A 29 -0.66 14.98 3.06
N GLU A 30 0.07 15.40 2.03
CA GLU A 30 0.31 16.82 1.70
C GLU A 30 -1.00 17.61 1.48
N ASN A 31 -2.07 16.94 1.03
CA ASN A 31 -3.41 17.52 0.83
C ASN A 31 -4.34 17.37 2.05
N GLY A 32 -3.81 17.00 3.22
CA GLY A 32 -4.60 16.86 4.46
C GLY A 32 -5.53 15.63 4.47
N VAL A 33 -5.27 14.64 3.61
CA VAL A 33 -6.01 13.37 3.59
C VAL A 33 -5.36 12.40 4.56
N ASN A 34 -6.17 11.76 5.40
CA ASN A 34 -5.69 10.68 6.26
C ASN A 34 -5.51 9.40 5.44
N VAL A 35 -4.32 8.79 5.46
CA VAL A 35 -3.97 7.62 4.66
C VAL A 35 -3.75 6.41 5.55
N PHE A 36 -4.42 5.31 5.20
CA PHE A 36 -4.14 3.99 5.76
C PHE A 36 -3.44 3.15 4.69
N PHE A 37 -2.15 2.88 4.89
CA PHE A 37 -1.39 2.00 4.03
C PHE A 37 -1.43 0.56 4.55
N ARG A 38 -1.69 -0.41 3.69
CA ARG A 38 -1.72 -1.85 4.00
C ARG A 38 -0.92 -2.61 2.95
N ASP A 39 0.29 -3.00 3.32
CA ASP A 39 1.12 -3.90 2.54
C ASP A 39 0.76 -5.35 2.90
N LEU A 40 0.12 -6.06 1.97
CA LEU A 40 -0.37 -7.42 2.21
C LEU A 40 0.77 -8.42 2.47
N TYR A 41 1.94 -8.20 1.86
CA TYR A 41 3.09 -9.08 2.04
C TYR A 41 3.79 -8.83 3.37
N GLU A 42 3.98 -7.57 3.77
CA GLU A 42 4.52 -7.23 5.11
C GLU A 42 3.57 -7.69 6.23
N MET A 43 2.26 -7.67 5.99
CA MET A 43 1.25 -8.14 6.93
C MET A 43 1.14 -9.67 7.01
N ASN A 44 1.90 -10.43 6.21
CA ASN A 44 1.73 -11.88 6.05
C ASN A 44 0.26 -12.26 5.82
N PHE A 45 -0.42 -11.50 4.96
CA PHE A 45 -1.84 -11.67 4.72
C PHE A 45 -2.13 -13.07 4.19
N GLN A 46 -2.99 -13.81 4.89
CA GLN A 46 -3.42 -15.14 4.45
C GLN A 46 -4.49 -14.99 3.37
N SER A 47 -4.08 -15.17 2.11
CA SER A 47 -5.02 -15.31 1.00
C SER A 47 -5.63 -16.70 1.06
N ASN A 48 -6.78 -16.83 1.72
CA ASN A 48 -7.52 -18.10 1.79
C ASN A 48 -8.13 -18.54 0.44
N PHE A 49 -7.90 -17.77 -0.63
CA PHE A 49 -8.14 -18.21 -2.00
C PHE A 49 -6.84 -18.79 -2.53
N ILE A 50 -6.64 -20.10 -2.33
CA ILE A 50 -6.20 -21.17 -3.26
C ILE A 50 -5.86 -22.37 -2.35
N SER A 51 -6.74 -23.37 -2.31
CA SER A 51 -6.40 -24.75 -1.98
C SER A 51 -6.80 -25.61 -3.17
#